data_AF-A0A8H4PT29-F1
#
_entry.id   AF-A0A8H4PT29-F1
#
_cell.length_a   1.000
_cell.length_b   1.000
_cell.length_c   1.000
_cell.angle_alpha   90.00
_cell.angle_beta   90.00
_cell.angle_gamma   90.00
#
_symmetry.space_group_name_H-M   'P 1'
#
loop_
_entity.id
_entity.type
_entity.pdbx_description
1 polymer ?
#
loop_
_entity_poly.entity_id
_entity_poly.type
_entity_poly.pdbx_seq_one_letter_code
_entity_poly.pdbx_strand_id
1 'polypeptide(L)'
;MTSEALVARLVDPLDELTESVILIHAARHYICFLQFDISQDYLDDLNSPTPTEFLHVSSTPWFDLCSKSGRQHLVSNICGLVRWAKRNSDLA
;
A
#
# COMPACT_ATOMS: atom_id res chain seq x y z
N MET A 1 -5.31 7.89 -5.45
CA MET A 1 -4.53 6.79 -4.82
C MET A 1 -3.45 7.31 -3.90
N THR A 2 -2.55 8.19 -4.36
CA THR A 2 -1.48 8.77 -3.52
C THR A 2 -2.03 9.57 -2.34
N SER A 3 -3.03 10.42 -2.57
CA SER A 3 -3.70 11.17 -1.50
C SER A 3 -4.28 10.28 -0.41
N GLU A 4 -4.88 9.15 -0.79
CA GLU A 4 -5.50 8.19 0.12
C GLU A 4 -4.44 7.46 0.93
N ALA A 5 -3.31 7.10 0.32
CA ALA A 5 -2.17 6.52 1.02
C ALA A 5 -1.55 7.52 2.03
N LEU A 6 -1.39 8.78 1.63
CA LEU A 6 -0.87 9.84 2.49
C LEU A 6 -1.82 10.12 3.66
N VAL A 7 -3.12 10.23 3.41
CA VAL A 7 -4.12 10.43 4.47
C VAL A 7 -4.14 9.23 5.42
N ALA A 8 -4.08 8.01 4.90
CA ALA A 8 -4.01 6.81 5.74
C ALA A 8 -2.78 6.83 6.66
N ARG A 9 -1.62 7.28 6.16
CA ARG A 9 -0.41 7.42 6.97
C ARG A 9 -0.48 8.56 7.99
N LEU A 10 -1.06 9.71 7.61
CA LEU A 10 -1.12 10.92 8.44
C LEU A 10 -2.17 10.85 9.55
N VAL A 11 -3.24 10.10 9.33
CA VAL A 11 -4.38 10.01 10.26
C VAL A 11 -4.37 8.69 11.03
N ASP A 12 -3.33 7.86 10.88
CA ASP A 12 -3.23 6.57 11.55
C ASP A 12 -3.34 6.72 13.07
N PRO A 13 -4.47 6.38 13.69
CA PRO A 13 -4.70 6.65 15.10
C PRO A 13 -3.95 5.66 16.01
N LEU A 14 -3.37 4.62 15.44
CA LEU A 14 -2.69 3.54 16.16
C LEU A 14 -1.17 3.58 16.02
N ASP A 15 -0.62 4.48 15.19
CA ASP A 15 0.81 4.52 14.80
C ASP A 15 1.35 3.15 14.32
N GLU A 16 0.47 2.28 13.79
CA GLU A 16 0.80 0.93 13.31
C GLU A 16 1.38 0.94 11.88
N LEU A 17 1.04 1.97 11.10
CA LEU A 17 1.52 2.19 9.74
C LEU A 17 2.85 2.93 9.79
N THR A 18 3.89 2.28 10.31
CA THR A 18 5.17 2.95 10.60
C THR A 18 5.86 3.51 9.35
N GLU A 19 5.87 2.79 8.23
CA GLU A 19 6.62 3.23 7.03
C GLU A 19 6.01 2.82 5.69
N SER A 20 5.04 1.90 5.64
CA SER A 20 4.51 1.39 4.38
C SER A 20 2.99 1.21 4.39
N VAL A 21 2.32 1.71 3.35
CA VAL A 21 0.87 1.61 3.16
C VAL A 21 0.58 0.80 1.91
N ILE A 22 -0.18 -0.29 2.07
CA ILE A 22 -0.62 -1.11 0.94
C ILE A 22 -2.06 -0.76 0.58
N LEU A 23 -2.25 -0.21 -0.62
CA LEU A 23 -3.54 0.12 -1.20
C LEU A 23 -3.98 -0.95 -2.20
N ILE A 24 -5.17 -1.51 -2.00
CA ILE A 24 -5.81 -2.41 -2.96
C ILE A 24 -6.66 -1.56 -3.91
N HIS A 25 -6.19 -1.37 -5.15
CA HIS A 25 -6.89 -0.55 -6.11
C HIS A 25 -7.78 -1.40 -7.01
N ALA A 26 -9.09 -1.20 -6.91
CA ALA A 26 -10.08 -1.82 -7.78
C ALA A 26 -10.65 -0.80 -8.77
N ALA A 27 -10.61 -1.13 -10.06
CA ALA A 27 -11.20 -0.34 -11.14
C ALA A 27 -12.01 -1.26 -12.08
N ARG A 28 -13.34 -1.21 -11.95
CA ARG A 28 -14.28 -2.14 -12.61
C ARG A 28 -13.96 -3.60 -12.29
N HIS A 29 -13.55 -4.38 -13.28
CA HIS A 29 -13.16 -5.78 -13.15
C HIS A 29 -11.65 -5.99 -13.13
N TYR A 30 -10.85 -4.94 -12.97
CA TYR A 30 -9.41 -5.02 -12.77
C TYR A 30 -9.02 -4.62 -11.35
N ILE A 31 -8.04 -5.31 -10.77
CA ILE A 31 -7.43 -4.97 -9.48
C ILE A 31 -5.91 -4.93 -9.61
N CYS A 32 -5.25 -3.98 -8.95
CA CYS A 32 -3.82 -4.05 -8.63
C CYS A 32 -3.57 -3.72 -7.15
N PHE A 33 -2.38 -4.04 -6.67
CA PHE A 33 -1.89 -3.66 -5.34
C PHE A 33 -0.79 -2.64 -5.51
N LEU A 34 -0.87 -1.58 -4.69
CA LEU A 34 0.12 -0.52 -4.64
C LEU A 34 0.72 -0.50 -3.24
N GLN A 35 2.03 -0.55 -3.13
CA GLN A 35 2.75 -0.33 -1.88
C GLN A 35 3.39 1.05 -1.94
N PHE A 36 3.04 1.90 -0.99
CA PHE A 36 3.61 3.22 -0.80
C PHE A 36 4.55 3.16 0.39
N ASP A 37 5.82 3.47 0.18
CA ASP A 37 6.79 3.59 1.27
C ASP A 37 6.87 5.08 1.64
N ILE A 38 6.17 5.43 2.74
CA ILE A 38 5.97 6.80 3.21
C ILE A 38 6.79 6.97 4.48
N SER A 39 8.06 7.34 4.32
CA SER A 39 8.96 7.63 5.43
C SER A 39 8.56 8.92 6.16
N GLN A 40 8.99 9.06 7.41
CA GLN A 40 8.82 10.32 8.14
C GLN A 40 9.59 11.47 7.46
N ASP A 41 10.79 11.20 6.96
CA ASP A 41 11.61 12.18 6.22
C ASP A 41 10.85 12.76 5.02
N TYR A 42 10.14 11.91 4.27
CA TYR A 42 9.29 12.35 3.16
C TYR A 42 8.15 13.26 3.64
N LEU A 43 7.51 12.94 4.77
CA LEU A 43 6.42 13.76 5.32
C LEU A 43 6.91 15.11 5.82
N ASP A 44 8.08 15.15 6.46
CA ASP A 44 8.70 16.37 6.96
C ASP A 44 9.16 17.29 5.81
N ASP A 45 9.63 16.69 4.71
CA ASP A 45 10.07 17.40 3.51
C ASP A 45 8.92 17.76 2.54
N LEU A 46 7.70 17.24 2.75
CA LEU A 46 6.55 17.40 1.85
C LEU A 46 6.21 18.88 1.56
N ASN A 47 6.37 19.75 2.57
CA ASN A 47 6.10 21.19 2.46
C ASN A 47 7.37 22.04 2.35
N SER A 48 8.53 21.40 2.16
CA SER A 48 9.80 22.08 1.98
C SER A 48 9.77 22.94 0.70
N PRO A 49 10.38 24.14 0.69
CA PRO A 49 10.51 24.93 -0.52
C PRO A 49 11.39 24.24 -1.59
N THR A 50 12.21 23.29 -1.18
CA THR A 50 13.06 22.47 -2.06
C THR A 50 13.03 21.01 -1.61
N PRO A 51 11.99 20.25 -1.97
CA PRO A 51 11.87 18.85 -1.57
C PRO A 51 12.98 18.02 -2.20
N THR A 52 13.62 17.17 -1.39
CA THR A 52 14.65 16.21 -1.78
C THR A 52 14.22 14.76 -1.62
N GLU A 53 13.19 14.51 -0.81
CA GLU A 53 12.68 13.17 -0.54
C GLU A 53 11.64 12.75 -1.60
N PHE A 54 11.68 11.47 -1.96
CA PHE A 54 10.79 10.90 -2.97
C PHE A 54 9.86 9.86 -2.36
N LEU A 55 8.59 9.90 -2.79
CA LEU A 55 7.63 8.86 -2.48
C LEU A 55 7.87 7.65 -3.37
N HIS A 56 8.33 6.55 -2.78
CA HIS A 56 8.53 5.30 -3.49
C HIS A 56 7.23 4.50 -3.55
N VAL A 57 6.85 4.11 -4.77
CA VAL A 57 5.60 3.36 -5.02
C VAL A 57 5.90 2.13 -5.88
N SER A 58 5.58 0.96 -5.34
CA SER A 58 5.64 -0.32 -6.06
C SER A 58 4.24 -0.77 -6.45
N SER A 59 4.10 -1.37 -7.62
CA SER A 59 2.80 -1.87 -8.11
C SER A 59 2.92 -3.31 -8.59
N THR A 60 1.92 -4.13 -8.27
CA THR A 60 1.69 -5.36 -9.03
C THR A 60 1.17 -5.02 -10.44
N PRO A 61 1.21 -5.96 -11.39
CA PRO A 61 0.39 -5.87 -12.58
C PRO A 61 -1.10 -5.75 -12.24
N TRP A 62 -1.88 -5.26 -13.20
CA TRP A 62 -3.34 -5.31 -13.13
C TRP A 62 -3.85 -6.72 -13.39
N PHE A 63 -4.67 -7.23 -12.49
CA PHE A 63 -5.30 -8.54 -12.55
C PHE A 63 -6.74 -8.41 -13.04
N ASP A 64 -7.05 -9.09 -14.14
CA ASP A 64 -8.41 -9.19 -14.68
C ASP A 64 -9.25 -10.21 -13.90
N LEU A 65 -10.26 -9.76 -13.18
CA LEU A 65 -11.16 -10.60 -12.39
C LEU A 65 -12.13 -11.43 -13.23
N CYS A 66 -12.35 -11.07 -14.50
CA CYS A 66 -13.08 -11.91 -15.44
C CYS A 66 -12.27 -13.17 -15.79
N SER A 67 -10.94 -13.07 -15.76
CA SER A 67 -10.04 -14.21 -15.99
C SER A 67 -9.85 -15.09 -14.74
N LYS A 68 -9.77 -16.41 -14.91
CA LYS A 68 -9.47 -17.34 -13.81
C LYS A 68 -8.09 -17.05 -13.20
N SER A 69 -7.09 -16.79 -14.05
CA SER A 69 -5.72 -16.49 -13.62
C SER A 69 -5.65 -15.19 -12.82
N GLY A 70 -6.35 -14.12 -13.23
CA GLY A 70 -6.41 -12.87 -12.47
C GLY A 70 -7.05 -13.06 -11.09
N ARG A 71 -8.13 -13.84 -10.98
CA ARG A 71 -8.70 -14.21 -9.66
C ARG A 71 -7.74 -15.03 -8.80
N GLN A 72 -6.97 -15.94 -9.39
CA GLN A 72 -5.95 -16.71 -8.66
C GLN A 72 -4.83 -15.81 -8.14
N HIS A 73 -4.33 -14.87 -8.96
CA HIS A 73 -3.33 -13.90 -8.52
C HIS A 73 -3.87 -12.98 -7.41
N LEU A 74 -5.13 -12.53 -7.51
CA LEU A 74 -5.78 -11.75 -6.46
C LEU A 74 -5.77 -12.51 -5.13
N VAL A 75 -6.27 -13.75 -5.13
CA VAL A 75 -6.32 -14.58 -3.92
C VAL A 75 -4.92 -14.80 -3.35
N SER A 76 -3.93 -15.07 -4.21
CA SER A 76 -2.54 -15.25 -3.78
C SER A 76 -1.99 -14.02 -3.04
N ASN A 77 -2.19 -12.82 -3.60
CA ASN A 77 -1.75 -11.57 -2.99
C ASN A 77 -2.47 -11.31 -1.66
N ILE A 78 -3.81 -11.47 -1.61
CA ILE A 78 -4.59 -11.31 -0.36
C ILE A 78 -4.12 -12.31 0.72
N CYS A 79 -3.94 -13.58 0.36
CA CYS A 79 -3.43 -14.57 1.29
C CYS A 79 -2.01 -14.24 1.78
N GLY A 80 -1.16 -13.69 0.91
CA GLY A 80 0.16 -13.18 1.28
C GLY A 80 0.07 -12.08 2.33
N LEU A 81 -0.79 -11.08 2.11
CA LEU A 81 -1.04 -9.97 3.02
C LEU A 81 -1.58 -10.43 4.37
N VAL A 82 -2.58 -11.32 4.40
CA VAL A 82 -3.15 -11.84 5.65
C VAL A 82 -2.11 -12.61 6.46
N ARG A 83 -1.28 -13.44 5.79
CA ARG A 83 -0.19 -14.15 6.48
C ARG A 83 0.87 -13.18 7.01
N TRP A 84 1.18 -12.14 6.26
CA TRP A 84 2.10 -11.10 6.70
C TRP A 84 1.54 -10.36 7.93
N ALA A 85 0.29 -9.89 7.88
CA ALA A 85 -0.36 -9.22 9.00
C ALA A 85 -0.42 -10.11 10.26
N LYS A 86 -0.74 -11.41 10.09
CA LYS A 86 -0.72 -12.37 11.21
C LYS A 86 0.66 -12.48 11.87
N ARG A 87 1.73 -12.59 11.08
CA ARG A 87 3.10 -12.68 11.65
C ARG A 87 3.51 -11.42 12.41
N ASN A 88 3.10 -10.25 11.94
CA ASN A 88 3.44 -8.99 12.61
C ASN A 88 2.58 -8.72 13.84
N SER A 89 1.36 -9.29 13.91
CA SER A 89 0.52 -9.22 15.11
C SER A 89 0.92 -10.23 16.20
N ASP A 90 1.48 -11.39 15.83
CA ASP A 90 2.01 -12.36 16.80
C ASP A 90 3.35 -11.89 17.46
N LEU A 91 3.96 -10.82 16.94
CA LEU A 91 5.25 -10.26 17.40
C LEU A 91 5.10 -8.95 18.21
N ALA A 92 3.90 -8.37 18.26
CA ALA A 92 3.56 -7.15 18.99
C ALA A 92 2.91 -7.47 20.34
#